data_AF-A0A6G0WTE5-F1
#
_entry.id   AF-A0A6G0WTE5-F1
#
_cell.length_a   1.000
_cell.length_b   1.000
_cell.length_c   1.000
_cell.angle_alpha   90.00
_cell.angle_beta   90.00
_cell.angle_gamma   90.00
#
_symmetry.space_group_name_H-M   'P 1'
#
loop_
_entity.id
_entity.type
_entity.pdbx_description
1 polymer ?
#
loop_
_entity_poly.entity_id
_entity_poly.type
_entity_poly.pdbx_seq_one_letter_code
_entity_poly.pdbx_strand_id
1 'polypeptide(L)'
;YDVSNKIICYYQGIQYLNSSLILDAKNIPRDCDAIIYASFYINQSSMIDVDEKGYCGWSALLGENGNADETKMLCDFAKKHKIQGYDMLFGCKRCMYTGEAVDKNVTKNIIAYIKQLKELCPFLIIGACVSVIPENLKNKDIYNFEELNKVLTYFDVDATMLNDCNPKLYNGLTPITKSEPGDNYLYG
;
A
#
# COMPACT_ATOMS: atom_id res chain seq x y z
N TYR A 1 -11.54 -0.76 14.34
CA TYR A 1 -10.60 -1.87 14.08
C TYR A 1 -9.25 -1.38 14.54
N ASP A 2 -8.65 -2.03 15.54
CA ASP A 2 -7.33 -1.67 16.06
C ASP A 2 -6.30 -2.63 15.44
N VAL A 3 -5.31 -2.07 14.74
CA VAL A 3 -4.22 -2.81 14.11
C VAL A 3 -2.98 -2.91 14.99
N SER A 4 -3.00 -2.32 16.19
CA SER A 4 -1.88 -2.38 17.11
C SER A 4 -1.57 -3.84 17.47
N ASN A 5 -0.32 -4.26 17.26
CA ASN A 5 0.16 -5.64 17.45
C ASN A 5 -0.47 -6.68 16.50
N LYS A 6 -0.90 -6.28 15.30
CA LYS A 6 -1.36 -7.20 14.25
C LYS A 6 -0.25 -7.58 13.28
N ILE A 7 -0.21 -8.84 12.88
CA ILE A 7 0.68 -9.34 11.82
C ILE A 7 -0.08 -9.28 10.49
N ILE A 8 0.34 -8.37 9.61
CA ILE A 8 -0.21 -8.21 8.26
C ILE A 8 0.69 -8.96 7.28
N CYS A 9 0.12 -9.87 6.52
CA CYS A 9 0.85 -10.69 5.54
C CYS A 9 0.45 -10.32 4.11
N TYR A 10 1.42 -9.94 3.29
CA TYR A 10 1.21 -9.73 1.85
C TYR A 10 1.26 -11.08 1.12
N TYR A 11 0.20 -11.39 0.38
CA TYR A 11 0.07 -12.63 -0.39
C TYR A 11 -0.07 -12.32 -1.88
N GLN A 12 0.98 -12.61 -2.65
CA GLN A 12 1.07 -12.23 -4.06
C GLN A 12 0.37 -13.22 -5.03
N GLY A 13 -0.36 -14.21 -4.52
CA GLY A 13 -1.00 -15.23 -5.33
C GLY A 13 -0.02 -16.26 -5.88
N ILE A 14 -0.45 -17.01 -6.90
CA ILE A 14 0.39 -18.00 -7.59
C ILE A 14 1.43 -17.24 -8.42
N GLN A 15 2.60 -17.01 -7.83
CA GLN A 15 3.79 -16.72 -8.61
C GLN A 15 4.47 -18.05 -8.93
N TYR A 16 4.54 -18.36 -10.22
CA TYR A 16 5.50 -19.35 -10.72
C TYR A 16 6.89 -18.72 -10.64
N LEU A 17 7.42 -18.62 -9.43
CA LEU A 17 8.86 -18.53 -9.27
C LEU A 17 9.41 -19.85 -9.84
N ASN A 18 10.55 -19.80 -10.55
CA ASN A 18 11.21 -20.97 -11.14
C ASN A 18 11.67 -22.04 -10.13
N SER A 19 11.09 -22.06 -8.93
CA SER A 19 11.31 -23.02 -7.85
C SER A 19 10.09 -23.92 -7.68
N SER A 20 10.29 -25.09 -7.10
CA SER A 20 9.25 -26.06 -6.73
C SER A 20 8.26 -25.56 -5.65
N LEU A 21 8.24 -24.26 -5.35
CA LEU A 21 7.42 -23.67 -4.31
C LEU A 21 6.13 -23.11 -4.91
N ILE A 22 5.02 -23.80 -4.68
CA ILE A 22 3.68 -23.29 -4.98
C ILE A 22 3.15 -22.65 -3.70
N LEU A 23 3.05 -21.31 -3.70
CA LEU A 23 2.35 -20.57 -2.66
C LEU A 23 0.85 -20.57 -3.00
N ASP A 24 0.11 -21.53 -2.44
CA ASP A 24 -1.37 -21.57 -2.43
C ASP A 24 -1.88 -20.77 -1.20
N ALA A 25 -3.05 -20.15 -1.29
CA ALA A 25 -3.68 -19.42 -0.20
C ALA A 25 -3.92 -20.33 1.03
N LYS A 26 -4.06 -21.64 0.82
CA LYS A 26 -4.14 -22.65 1.89
C LYS A 26 -2.87 -22.76 2.73
N ASN A 27 -1.74 -22.31 2.20
CA ASN A 27 -0.43 -22.37 2.85
C ASN A 27 -0.07 -21.08 3.60
N ILE A 28 -0.97 -20.09 3.66
CA ILE A 28 -0.75 -18.87 4.43
C ILE A 28 -0.61 -19.23 5.92
N PRO A 29 0.46 -18.78 6.61
CA PRO A 29 0.67 -19.06 8.02
C PRO A 29 -0.52 -18.63 8.90
N ARG A 30 -0.79 -19.41 9.94
CA ARG A 30 -1.85 -19.09 10.92
C ARG A 30 -1.53 -17.87 11.79
N ASP A 31 -0.28 -17.43 11.78
CA ASP A 31 0.20 -16.30 12.58
C ASP A 31 -0.18 -14.94 11.95
N CYS A 32 -0.74 -14.93 10.73
CA CYS A 32 -1.25 -13.72 10.08
C CYS A 32 -2.62 -13.33 10.66
N ASP A 33 -2.73 -12.14 11.25
CA ASP A 33 -4.01 -11.56 11.67
C ASP A 33 -4.82 -11.01 10.49
N ALA A 34 -4.12 -10.52 9.47
CA ALA A 34 -4.70 -9.98 8.25
C ALA A 34 -3.88 -10.41 7.03
N ILE A 35 -4.57 -10.58 5.91
CA ILE A 35 -3.96 -10.96 4.63
C ILE A 35 -4.29 -9.89 3.61
N ILE A 36 -3.26 -9.28 3.02
CA ILE A 36 -3.40 -8.36 1.90
C ILE A 36 -3.05 -9.13 0.64
N TYR A 37 -4.04 -9.34 -0.22
CA TYR A 37 -3.85 -10.00 -1.51
C TYR A 37 -3.11 -9.10 -2.49
N ALA A 38 -2.50 -9.71 -3.51
CA ALA A 38 -1.79 -9.03 -4.59
C ALA A 38 -2.56 -7.82 -5.14
N SER A 39 -1.79 -6.80 -5.52
CA SER A 39 -2.30 -5.56 -6.09
C SER A 39 -3.16 -5.83 -7.33
N PHE A 40 -4.32 -5.18 -7.40
CA PHE A 40 -5.02 -4.94 -8.66
C PHE A 40 -4.94 -3.45 -9.00
N TYR A 41 -5.20 -3.13 -10.25
CA TYR A 41 -5.22 -1.77 -10.77
C TYR A 41 -6.64 -1.40 -11.19
N ILE A 42 -6.93 -0.12 -11.22
CA ILE A 42 -8.16 0.41 -11.80
C ILE A 42 -7.73 1.16 -13.06
N ASN A 43 -8.12 0.65 -14.22
CA ASN A 43 -7.73 1.25 -15.49
C ASN A 43 -8.58 2.47 -15.83
N GLN A 44 -8.27 3.15 -16.95
CA GLN A 44 -8.97 4.38 -17.38
C GLN A 44 -10.47 4.19 -17.65
N SER A 45 -10.93 2.95 -17.83
CA SER A 45 -12.35 2.61 -18.00
C SER A 45 -13.05 2.31 -16.66
N SER A 46 -12.41 2.62 -15.53
CA SER A 46 -12.91 2.32 -14.19
C SER A 46 -13.22 0.83 -14.00
N MET A 47 -12.32 -0.04 -14.49
CA MET A 47 -12.44 -1.49 -14.32
C MET A 47 -11.26 -2.03 -13.51
N ILE A 48 -11.53 -3.03 -12.67
CA ILE A 48 -10.48 -3.78 -11.96
C ILE A 48 -9.71 -4.63 -12.97
N ASP A 49 -8.40 -4.39 -13.04
CA ASP A 49 -7.43 -5.13 -13.84
C ASP A 49 -6.40 -5.79 -12.90
N VAL A 50 -6.25 -7.11 -13.01
CA VAL A 50 -5.32 -7.90 -12.18
C VAL A 50 -4.03 -8.27 -12.90
N ASP A 51 -3.96 -8.02 -14.22
CA ASP A 51 -2.86 -8.43 -15.09
C ASP A 51 -1.97 -7.25 -15.50
N GLU A 52 -2.52 -6.03 -15.51
CA GLU A 52 -1.76 -4.83 -15.82
C GLU A 52 -0.66 -4.59 -14.78
N LYS A 53 0.59 -4.39 -15.21
CA LYS A 53 1.72 -4.12 -14.31
C LYS A 53 2.18 -2.68 -14.46
N GLY A 54 2.27 -1.97 -13.34
CA GLY A 54 2.88 -0.63 -13.31
C GLY A 54 2.01 0.47 -13.91
N TYR A 55 0.68 0.32 -13.88
CA TYR A 55 -0.22 1.40 -14.23
C TYR A 55 -0.14 2.53 -13.21
N CYS A 56 0.22 3.73 -13.67
CA CYS A 56 0.33 4.93 -12.84
C CYS A 56 -0.80 5.94 -13.12
N GLY A 57 -1.84 5.56 -13.88
CA GLY A 57 -2.88 6.49 -14.35
C GLY A 57 -4.07 6.70 -13.40
N TRP A 58 -4.03 6.14 -12.18
CA TRP A 58 -5.09 6.31 -11.19
C TRP A 58 -5.37 7.78 -10.86
N SER A 59 -4.36 8.66 -10.96
CA SER A 59 -4.54 10.09 -10.75
C SER A 59 -5.59 10.71 -11.68
N ALA A 60 -5.76 10.20 -12.90
CA ALA A 60 -6.77 10.69 -13.85
C ALA A 60 -8.21 10.40 -13.41
N LEU A 61 -8.39 9.42 -12.52
CA LEU A 61 -9.70 9.01 -12.00
C LEU A 61 -10.09 9.76 -10.73
N LEU A 62 -9.18 10.51 -10.12
CA LEU A 62 -9.41 11.24 -8.87
C LEU A 62 -9.86 12.67 -9.15
N GLY A 63 -11.15 12.94 -8.87
CA GLY A 63 -11.72 14.28 -8.89
C GLY A 63 -11.81 14.91 -7.50
N GLU A 64 -12.04 16.23 -7.44
CA GLU A 64 -12.17 17.00 -6.18
C GLU A 64 -13.32 16.48 -5.29
N ASN A 65 -14.32 15.83 -5.90
CA ASN A 65 -15.47 15.23 -5.22
C ASN A 65 -15.41 13.69 -5.19
N GLY A 66 -14.23 13.10 -5.38
CA GLY A 66 -14.04 11.66 -5.53
C GLY A 66 -14.41 11.15 -6.92
N ASN A 67 -14.85 9.89 -7.00
CA ASN A 67 -15.31 9.20 -8.20
C ASN A 67 -16.40 8.19 -7.83
N ALA A 68 -17.66 8.59 -7.98
CA ALA A 68 -18.81 7.84 -7.46
C ALA A 68 -18.96 6.46 -8.13
N ASP A 69 -18.69 6.36 -9.43
CA ASP A 69 -18.82 5.11 -10.17
C ASP A 69 -17.74 4.11 -9.74
N GLU A 70 -16.51 4.58 -9.58
CA GLU A 70 -15.38 3.75 -9.14
C GLU A 70 -15.53 3.30 -7.68
N THR A 71 -15.87 4.23 -6.78
CA THR A 71 -16.09 3.89 -5.37
C THR A 71 -17.25 2.90 -5.20
N LYS A 72 -18.29 3.01 -6.03
CA LYS A 72 -19.37 2.02 -6.10
C LYS A 72 -18.89 0.66 -6.61
N MET A 73 -18.12 0.62 -7.70
CA MET A 73 -17.54 -0.62 -8.20
C MET A 73 -16.72 -1.32 -7.11
N LEU A 74 -15.82 -0.58 -6.42
CA LEU A 74 -15.02 -1.13 -5.32
C LEU A 74 -15.89 -1.61 -4.16
N CYS A 75 -16.96 -0.90 -3.82
CA CYS A 75 -17.90 -1.35 -2.79
C CYS A 75 -18.53 -2.69 -3.12
N ASP A 76 -19.04 -2.80 -4.35
CA ASP A 76 -19.76 -3.98 -4.83
C ASP A 76 -18.81 -5.16 -4.94
N PHE A 77 -17.57 -4.93 -5.40
CA PHE A 77 -16.51 -5.93 -5.41
C PHE A 77 -16.21 -6.43 -3.99
N ALA A 78 -16.03 -5.53 -3.02
CA ALA A 78 -15.76 -5.92 -1.65
C ALA A 78 -16.89 -6.75 -1.03
N LYS A 79 -18.14 -6.35 -1.25
CA LYS A 79 -19.32 -7.10 -0.79
C LYS A 79 -19.39 -8.49 -1.42
N LYS A 80 -19.22 -8.56 -2.74
CA LYS A 80 -19.30 -9.81 -3.52
C LYS A 80 -18.23 -10.81 -3.09
N HIS A 81 -17.01 -10.34 -2.87
CA HIS A 81 -15.85 -11.18 -2.55
C HIS A 81 -15.54 -11.26 -1.05
N LYS A 82 -16.38 -10.66 -0.20
CA LYS A 82 -16.23 -10.63 1.27
C LYS A 82 -14.88 -10.02 1.70
N ILE A 83 -14.42 -9.02 0.97
CA ILE A 83 -13.21 -8.26 1.29
C ILE A 83 -13.55 -7.28 2.41
N GLN A 84 -12.69 -7.22 3.42
CA GLN A 84 -12.88 -6.36 4.59
C GLN A 84 -12.33 -4.95 4.39
N GLY A 85 -11.47 -4.74 3.39
CA GLY A 85 -10.79 -3.48 3.21
C GLY A 85 -9.87 -3.41 2.01
N TYR A 86 -9.32 -2.22 1.77
CA TYR A 86 -8.34 -1.95 0.73
C TYR A 86 -7.10 -1.30 1.36
N ASP A 87 -5.93 -1.70 0.90
CA ASP A 87 -4.67 -1.05 1.22
C ASP A 87 -4.22 -0.24 -0.01
N MET A 88 -4.23 1.08 0.10
CA MET A 88 -4.03 1.99 -1.01
C MET A 88 -2.55 2.34 -1.18
N LEU A 89 -2.03 2.17 -2.39
CA LEU A 89 -0.70 2.66 -2.77
C LEU A 89 -0.84 4.07 -3.36
N PHE A 90 -0.47 5.11 -2.61
CA PHE A 90 -0.57 6.53 -3.04
C PHE A 90 0.37 6.93 -4.19
N GLY A 91 1.04 5.95 -4.78
CA GLY A 91 1.90 6.14 -5.94
C GLY A 91 2.01 4.85 -6.72
N CYS A 92 2.44 4.97 -7.97
CA CYS A 92 2.88 3.83 -8.73
C CYS A 92 4.11 3.23 -8.05
N LYS A 93 4.16 1.90 -7.84
CA LYS A 93 5.36 1.24 -7.29
C LYS A 93 6.63 1.66 -8.05
N ARG A 94 6.53 1.82 -9.37
CA ARG A 94 7.61 2.37 -10.20
C ARG A 94 8.06 3.74 -9.70
N CYS A 95 7.15 4.71 -9.55
CA CYS A 95 7.49 6.06 -9.14
C CYS A 95 8.10 6.13 -7.74
N MET A 96 7.66 5.26 -6.81
CA MET A 96 8.25 5.19 -5.46
C MET A 96 9.73 4.79 -5.48
N TYR A 97 10.17 3.99 -6.46
CA TYR A 97 11.56 3.50 -6.54
C TYR A 97 12.40 4.19 -7.61
N THR A 98 11.80 4.87 -8.59
CA THR A 98 12.54 5.59 -9.64
C THR A 98 12.79 7.06 -9.32
N GLY A 99 12.25 7.58 -8.21
CA GLY A 99 12.31 8.99 -7.87
C GLY A 99 11.44 9.87 -8.79
N GLU A 100 10.52 9.26 -9.56
CA GLU A 100 9.51 10.02 -10.29
C GLU A 100 8.59 10.72 -9.29
N ALA A 101 8.28 11.98 -9.54
CA ALA A 101 7.46 12.78 -8.66
C ALA A 101 6.08 12.12 -8.46
N VAL A 102 5.65 12.00 -7.20
CA VAL A 102 4.29 11.62 -6.86
C VAL A 102 3.33 12.60 -7.53
N ASP A 103 2.32 12.08 -8.22
CA ASP A 103 1.33 12.91 -8.90
C ASP A 103 0.53 13.70 -7.85
N LYS A 104 0.70 15.03 -7.87
CA LYS A 104 0.04 15.95 -6.94
C LYS A 104 -1.49 15.85 -6.98
N ASN A 105 -2.08 15.41 -8.09
CA ASN A 105 -3.52 15.20 -8.18
C ASN A 105 -3.99 14.08 -7.25
N VAL A 106 -3.15 13.05 -7.03
CA VAL A 106 -3.45 11.98 -6.07
C VAL A 106 -3.55 12.56 -4.67
N THR A 107 -2.51 13.22 -4.17
CA THR A 107 -2.53 13.76 -2.80
C THR A 107 -3.65 14.76 -2.58
N LYS A 108 -3.96 15.59 -3.59
CA LYS A 108 -5.02 16.59 -3.51
C LYS A 108 -6.41 15.96 -3.36
N ASN A 109 -6.70 14.91 -4.12
CA ASN A 109 -8.07 14.41 -4.30
C ASN A 109 -8.34 13.08 -3.56
N ILE A 110 -7.32 12.37 -3.09
CA ILE A 110 -7.47 11.05 -2.46
C ILE A 110 -8.34 11.08 -1.20
N ILE A 111 -8.34 12.19 -0.47
CA ILE A 111 -9.13 12.32 0.77
C ILE A 111 -10.63 12.36 0.46
N ALA A 112 -11.04 13.11 -0.57
CA ALA A 112 -12.43 13.15 -1.01
C ALA A 112 -12.88 11.77 -1.51
N TYR A 113 -12.00 11.09 -2.26
CA TYR A 113 -12.24 9.73 -2.72
C TYR A 113 -12.43 8.73 -1.57
N ILE A 114 -11.56 8.72 -0.57
CA ILE A 114 -11.66 7.82 0.60
C ILE A 114 -12.94 8.11 1.40
N LYS A 115 -13.30 9.39 1.58
CA LYS A 115 -14.54 9.78 2.27
C LYS A 115 -15.76 9.20 1.55
N GLN A 116 -15.86 9.39 0.24
CA GLN A 116 -16.95 8.87 -0.58
C GLN A 116 -17.03 7.33 -0.50
N LEU A 117 -15.89 6.63 -0.58
CA LEU A 117 -15.85 5.18 -0.44
C LEU A 117 -16.35 4.72 0.94
N LYS A 118 -15.96 5.41 2.01
CA LYS A 118 -16.40 5.11 3.39
C LYS A 118 -17.87 5.44 3.63
N GLU A 119 -18.39 6.51 3.03
CA GLU A 119 -19.82 6.85 3.08
C GLU A 119 -20.66 5.74 2.44
N LEU A 120 -20.22 5.22 1.28
CA LEU A 120 -20.91 4.15 0.58
C LEU A 120 -20.74 2.78 1.25
N CYS A 121 -19.59 2.55 1.87
CA CYS A 121 -19.21 1.26 2.46
C CYS A 121 -18.56 1.43 3.85
N PRO A 122 -19.36 1.75 4.88
CA PRO A 122 -18.82 2.07 6.22
C PRO A 122 -18.06 0.92 6.90
N PHE A 123 -18.24 -0.31 6.41
CA PHE A 123 -17.56 -1.49 6.93
C PHE A 123 -16.10 -1.63 6.44
N LEU A 124 -15.70 -0.88 5.40
CA LEU A 124 -14.37 -1.03 4.81
C LEU A 124 -13.28 -0.48 5.72
N ILE A 125 -12.27 -1.31 5.97
CA ILE A 125 -10.98 -0.92 6.52
C ILE A 125 -10.15 -0.32 5.38
N ILE A 126 -9.72 0.93 5.51
CA ILE A 126 -8.89 1.58 4.48
C ILE A 126 -7.50 1.83 5.05
N GLY A 127 -6.52 1.11 4.53
CA GLY A 127 -5.10 1.31 4.78
C GLY A 127 -4.46 2.16 3.69
N ALA A 128 -3.27 2.69 3.99
CA ALA A 128 -2.42 3.24 2.96
C ALA A 128 -0.96 2.86 3.17
N CYS A 129 -0.33 2.38 2.10
CA CYS A 129 1.08 2.11 2.05
C CYS A 129 1.87 3.40 1.81
N VAL A 130 2.78 3.71 2.73
CA VAL A 130 3.64 4.90 2.71
C VAL A 130 5.10 4.49 2.60
N SER A 131 5.82 5.15 1.70
CA SER A 131 7.26 4.95 1.53
C SER A 131 8.03 5.66 2.64
N VAL A 132 9.06 4.99 3.16
CA VAL A 132 9.98 5.54 4.18
C VAL A 132 11.02 6.52 3.64
N ILE A 133 10.95 6.91 2.36
CA ILE A 133 11.87 7.92 1.80
C ILE A 133 11.72 9.23 2.58
N PRO A 134 12.77 9.74 3.25
CA PRO A 134 12.66 10.88 4.16
C PRO A 134 12.11 12.16 3.52
N GLU A 135 12.39 12.37 2.24
CA GLU A 135 11.90 13.51 1.45
C GLU A 135 10.38 13.46 1.29
N ASN A 136 9.82 12.27 1.04
CA ASN A 136 8.38 12.08 0.89
C ASN A 136 7.67 12.24 2.23
N LEU A 137 8.21 11.66 3.32
CA LEU A 137 7.63 11.75 4.66
C LEU A 137 7.53 13.18 5.19
N LYS A 138 8.46 14.06 4.82
CA LYS A 138 8.45 15.47 5.23
C LYS A 138 7.59 16.35 4.32
N ASN A 139 7.22 15.85 3.14
CA ASN A 139 6.49 16.61 2.14
C ASN A 139 4.98 16.48 2.34
N LYS A 140 4.35 17.53 2.88
CA LYS A 140 2.90 17.59 3.09
C LYS A 140 2.08 17.55 1.78
N ASP A 141 2.70 17.87 0.65
CA ASP A 141 2.08 17.76 -0.68
C ASP A 141 2.07 16.30 -1.19
N ILE A 142 2.77 15.39 -0.51
CA ILE A 142 2.78 13.95 -0.79
C ILE A 142 1.98 13.21 0.28
N TYR A 143 2.29 13.45 1.55
CA TYR A 143 1.59 12.84 2.69
C TYR A 143 1.08 13.92 3.64
N ASN A 144 -0.20 14.29 3.49
CA ASN A 144 -0.88 15.09 4.50
C ASN A 144 -1.39 14.18 5.63
N PHE A 145 -0.47 13.75 6.52
CA PHE A 145 -0.80 12.84 7.61
C PHE A 145 -1.91 13.35 8.53
N GLU A 146 -2.04 14.67 8.73
CA GLU A 146 -3.10 15.24 9.56
C GLU A 146 -4.49 14.92 9.01
N GLU A 147 -4.69 15.13 7.71
CA GLU A 147 -5.98 14.83 7.07
C GLU A 147 -6.16 13.33 6.80
N LEU A 148 -5.09 12.62 6.44
CA LEU A 148 -5.12 11.17 6.20
C LEU A 148 -5.50 10.40 7.47
N ASN A 149 -4.98 10.80 8.64
CA ASN A 149 -5.35 10.20 9.93
C ASN A 149 -6.85 10.27 10.23
N LYS A 150 -7.57 11.24 9.66
CA LYS A 150 -9.03 11.40 9.87
C LYS A 150 -9.83 10.39 9.05
N VAL A 151 -9.26 9.87 7.96
CA VAL A 151 -9.98 9.04 6.97
C VAL A 151 -9.42 7.64 6.81
N LEU A 152 -8.17 7.37 7.21
CA LEU A 152 -7.56 6.04 7.17
C LEU A 152 -7.79 5.27 8.47
N THR A 153 -7.66 3.96 8.39
CA THR A 153 -7.68 3.06 9.55
C THR A 153 -6.26 2.77 10.04
N TYR A 154 -5.29 2.67 9.13
CA TYR A 154 -3.89 2.46 9.44
C TYR A 154 -3.00 2.96 8.30
N PHE A 155 -1.71 3.11 8.60
CA PHE A 155 -0.65 3.23 7.60
C PHE A 155 0.13 1.92 7.57
N ASP A 156 0.30 1.35 6.40
CA ASP A 156 1.34 0.37 6.13
C ASP A 156 2.62 1.14 5.79
N VAL A 157 3.70 0.93 6.53
CA VAL A 157 4.95 1.65 6.32
C VAL A 157 5.90 0.71 5.58
N ASP A 158 6.07 0.94 4.27
CA ASP A 158 7.00 0.18 3.46
C ASP A 158 8.43 0.59 3.80
N ALA A 159 9.02 -0.13 4.76
CA ALA A 159 10.40 0.00 5.19
C ALA A 159 11.38 -0.86 4.35
N THR A 160 10.93 -1.38 3.20
CA THR A 160 11.82 -2.09 2.28
C THR A 160 12.68 -1.11 1.49
N MET A 161 13.79 -1.61 0.93
CA MET A 161 14.68 -0.84 0.05
C MET A 161 15.21 0.46 0.69
N LEU A 162 15.33 0.51 2.02
CA LEU A 162 15.93 1.62 2.75
C LEU A 162 17.39 1.91 2.32
N ASN A 163 18.03 0.93 1.70
CA ASN A 163 19.41 1.03 1.25
C ASN A 163 19.57 0.35 -0.10
N ASP A 164 20.50 0.88 -0.89
CA ASP A 164 21.01 0.15 -2.03
C ASP A 164 21.63 -1.17 -1.54
N CYS A 165 21.37 -2.25 -2.27
CA CYS A 165 22.03 -3.53 -2.05
C CYS A 165 23.54 -3.34 -2.21
N ASN A 166 24.24 -3.13 -1.09
CA ASN A 166 25.69 -3.16 -1.07
C ASN A 166 26.12 -4.59 -0.72
N PRO A 167 26.57 -5.40 -1.69
CA PRO A 167 26.96 -6.79 -1.45
C PRO A 167 28.17 -6.93 -0.52
N LYS A 168 28.84 -5.82 -0.15
CA LYS A 168 29.94 -5.79 0.83
C LYS A 168 29.45 -5.54 2.26
N LEU A 169 28.20 -5.13 2.46
CA LEU A 169 27.59 -4.97 3.78
C LEU A 169 26.86 -6.28 4.14
N TYR A 170 27.28 -6.88 5.25
CA TYR A 170 26.67 -8.10 5.78
C TYR A 170 25.27 -7.75 6.33
N ASN A 171 24.23 -8.20 5.63
CA ASN A 171 22.81 -8.01 5.94
C ASN A 171 22.25 -9.11 6.86
N GLY A 172 23.04 -9.54 7.84
CA GLY A 172 22.59 -10.52 8.83
C GLY A 172 21.94 -9.84 10.03
N LEU A 173 20.71 -10.26 10.34
CA LEU A 173 19.94 -10.03 11.57
C LEU A 173 20.49 -8.92 12.47
N THR A 174 20.08 -7.68 12.22
CA THR A 174 20.35 -6.59 13.17
C THR A 174 19.69 -6.92 14.50
N PRO A 175 20.45 -7.07 15.61
CA PRO A 175 19.84 -7.17 16.93
C PRO A 175 19.22 -5.81 17.24
N ILE A 176 17.89 -5.76 17.32
CA ILE A 176 17.09 -4.56 17.67
C ILE A 176 17.56 -3.92 18.99
N THR A 177 18.33 -4.65 19.80
CA THR A 177 18.89 -4.18 21.05
C THR A 177 20.40 -4.39 21.08
N LYS A 178 21.16 -3.29 21.18
CA LYS A 178 22.56 -3.14 21.67
C LYS A 178 23.56 -2.53 20.68
N SER A 179 23.32 -1.30 20.24
CA SER A 179 24.40 -0.32 20.00
C SER A 179 23.79 1.06 19.75
N GLU A 180 24.50 2.13 20.13
CA GLU A 180 24.20 3.46 19.59
C GLU A 180 24.34 3.42 18.06
N PRO A 181 23.38 3.99 17.31
CA PRO A 181 23.41 3.95 15.85
C PRO A 181 24.61 4.74 15.31
N GLY A 182 25.59 4.03 14.73
CA GLY A 182 26.59 4.66 13.86
C GLY A 182 25.99 5.05 12.51
N ASP A 183 26.77 5.66 11.61
CA ASP A 183 26.31 6.26 10.34
C ASP A 183 25.51 5.32 9.40
N ASN A 184 25.51 4.02 9.67
CA ASN A 184 24.86 2.98 8.86
C ASN A 184 23.65 2.30 9.54
N TYR A 185 22.99 2.97 10.49
CA TYR A 185 21.89 2.35 11.26
C TYR A 185 20.61 2.04 10.47
N LEU A 186 20.48 2.57 9.25
CA LEU A 186 19.37 2.24 8.36
C LEU A 186 19.65 1.00 7.50
N TYR A 187 20.88 0.48 7.48
CA TYR A 187 21.32 -0.68 6.69
C TYR A 187 20.96 -2.05 7.28
N GLY A 188 20.04 -2.08 8.25
CA GLY A 188 19.63 -3.27 8.99
C GLY A 188 18.47 -4.02 8.41
#